data_AF-A0A970LIJ4-F1
#
_entry.id   AF-A0A970LIJ4-F1
#
_cell.length_a   1.000
_cell.length_b   1.000
_cell.length_c   1.000
_cell.angle_alpha   90.00
_cell.angle_beta   90.00
_cell.angle_gamma   90.00
#
_symmetry.space_group_name_H-M   'P 1'
#
loop_
_entity.id
_entity.type
_entity.pdbx_description
1 polymer ?
#
loop_
_entity_poly.entity_id
_entity_poly.type
_entity_poly.pdbx_seq_one_letter_code
_entity_poly.pdbx_strand_id
1 'polypeptide(L)'
;FLFENIYLGSKAKVEEEKIEYIMKELYMYLIKNPKEITSNTEKNLSCDNIHRLACDYIAGMTDRYALNKYKAIFLPLSWQYL
;
A
#
# COMPACT_ATOMS: atom_id res chain seq x y z
N PHE A 1 4.08 -24.91 -14.90
CA PHE A 1 2.75 -25.04 -15.53
C PHE A 1 1.82 -23.86 -15.26
N LEU A 2 1.64 -23.39 -14.01
CA LEU A 2 0.80 -22.19 -13.73
C LEU A 2 1.45 -20.86 -14.19
N PHE A 3 2.76 -20.71 -13.97
CA PHE A 3 3.50 -19.49 -14.27
C PHE A 3 3.51 -19.14 -15.77
N GLU A 4 3.71 -20.14 -16.63
CA GLU A 4 3.72 -19.94 -18.09
C GLU A 4 2.33 -19.73 -18.69
N ASN A 5 1.29 -20.36 -18.16
CA ASN A 5 -0.05 -20.32 -18.77
C ASN A 5 -0.96 -19.18 -18.25
N ILE A 6 -0.68 -18.62 -17.07
CA ILE A 6 -1.55 -17.60 -16.45
C ILE A 6 -0.84 -16.25 -16.34
N TYR A 7 0.45 -16.25 -15.97
CA TYR A 7 1.19 -15.02 -15.65
C TYR A 7 1.94 -14.42 -16.84
N LEU A 8 2.41 -15.25 -17.77
CA LEU A 8 3.14 -14.81 -18.94
C LEU A 8 2.21 -14.45 -20.10
N GLY A 9 1.78 -13.18 -20.15
CA GLY A 9 1.16 -12.56 -21.33
C GLY A 9 -0.33 -12.21 -21.23
N SER A 10 -0.94 -12.26 -20.05
CA SER A 10 -2.38 -12.03 -19.87
C SER A 10 -2.70 -10.71 -19.13
N LYS A 11 -3.99 -10.33 -19.10
CA LYS A 11 -4.55 -9.22 -18.28
C LYS A 11 -4.05 -9.20 -16.83
N ALA A 12 -3.62 -10.34 -16.29
CA ALA A 12 -3.03 -10.44 -14.96
C ALA A 12 -1.80 -9.54 -14.80
N LYS A 13 -0.95 -9.42 -15.83
CA LYS A 13 0.27 -8.61 -15.79
C LYS A 13 0.00 -7.10 -15.68
N VAL A 14 -1.02 -6.62 -16.40
CA VAL A 14 -1.48 -5.22 -16.29
C VAL A 14 -2.02 -4.93 -14.90
N GLU A 15 -2.67 -5.91 -14.28
CA GLU A 15 -3.20 -5.74 -12.92
C GLU A 15 -2.10 -5.85 -11.86
N GLU A 16 -1.06 -6.64 -12.12
CA GLU A 16 0.15 -6.70 -11.31
C GLU A 16 0.87 -5.34 -11.26
N GLU A 17 1.03 -4.67 -12.42
CA GLU A 17 1.61 -3.33 -12.50
C GLU A 17 0.83 -2.29 -11.67
N LYS A 18 -0.52 -2.36 -11.69
CA LYS A 18 -1.35 -1.47 -10.87
C LYS A 18 -1.24 -1.77 -9.38
N ILE A 19 -1.16 -3.04 -9.00
CA ILE A 19 -0.96 -3.44 -7.60
C ILE A 19 0.39 -2.93 -7.11
N GLU A 20 1.47 -3.13 -7.88
CA GLU A 20 2.80 -2.63 -7.53
C GLU A 20 2.80 -1.11 -7.34
N TYR A 21 2.13 -0.38 -8.23
CA TYR A 21 1.98 1.06 -8.11
C TYR A 21 1.26 1.47 -6.80
N ILE A 22 0.13 0.83 -6.49
CA ILE A 22 -0.64 1.12 -5.27
C ILE A 22 0.20 0.85 -4.02
N MET A 23 0.91 -0.28 -3.97
CA MET A 23 1.76 -0.63 -2.83
C MET A 23 2.92 0.36 -2.64
N LYS A 24 3.53 0.80 -3.74
CA LYS A 24 4.61 1.79 -3.72
C LYS A 24 4.13 3.15 -3.22
N GLU A 25 2.99 3.63 -3.69
CA GLU A 25 2.42 4.90 -3.25
C GLU A 25 2.03 4.86 -1.76
N LEU A 26 1.37 3.77 -1.32
CA LEU A 26 1.05 3.57 0.09
C LEU A 26 2.33 3.56 0.96
N TYR A 27 3.34 2.80 0.56
CA TYR A 27 4.61 2.76 1.28
C TYR A 27 5.26 4.14 1.39
N MET A 28 5.39 4.85 0.28
CA MET A 28 5.97 6.20 0.24
C MET A 28 5.19 7.19 1.11
N TYR A 29 3.87 7.07 1.15
CA TYR A 29 3.03 7.89 2.01
C TYR A 29 3.26 7.59 3.49
N LEU A 30 3.30 6.31 3.89
CA LEU A 30 3.44 5.90 5.29
C LEU A 30 4.79 6.30 5.88
N ILE A 31 5.89 6.17 5.12
CA ILE A 31 7.21 6.59 5.61
C ILE A 31 7.33 8.11 5.73
N LYS A 32 6.60 8.87 4.91
CA LYS A 32 6.50 10.34 5.01
C LYS A 32 5.55 10.79 6.12
N ASN A 33 4.61 9.92 6.52
CA ASN A 33 3.61 10.19 7.54
C ASN A 33 3.60 9.08 8.63
N PRO A 34 4.68 8.92 9.42
CA PRO A 34 4.78 7.80 10.36
C PRO A 34 3.66 7.75 11.40
N LYS A 35 3.02 8.88 11.70
CA LYS A 35 1.87 8.98 12.62
C LYS A 35 0.67 8.13 12.21
N GLU A 36 0.56 7.74 10.94
CA GLU A 36 -0.50 6.85 10.44
C GLU A 36 -0.31 5.39 10.89
N ILE A 37 0.92 5.00 11.21
CA ILE A 37 1.30 3.64 11.61
C ILE A 37 1.72 3.55 13.08
N THR A 38 2.25 4.64 13.63
CA THR A 38 2.71 4.70 15.02
C THR A 38 1.71 5.45 15.87
N SER A 39 1.26 4.86 16.98
CA SER A 39 0.45 5.58 17.96
C SER A 39 1.26 6.70 18.62
N ASN A 40 0.59 7.73 19.15
CA ASN A 40 1.19 8.94 19.75
C ASN A 40 2.20 8.69 20.91
N THR A 41 2.39 7.44 21.33
CA THR A 41 3.30 7.04 22.40
C THR A 41 4.75 6.86 21.95
N GLU A 42 5.01 6.70 20.65
CA GLU A 42 6.37 6.44 20.14
C GLU A 42 7.06 7.73 19.70
N LYS A 43 7.69 8.44 20.66
CA LYS A 43 8.36 9.73 20.41
C LYS A 43 9.73 9.63 19.73
N ASN A 44 10.33 8.43 19.63
CA ASN A 44 11.70 8.24 19.12
C ASN A 44 11.80 7.03 18.18
N LEU A 45 11.20 7.15 17.00
CA LEU A 45 11.37 6.16 15.92
C LEU A 45 12.60 6.50 15.08
N SER A 46 13.51 5.54 14.93
CA SER A 46 14.60 5.65 13.94
C SER A 46 14.05 5.51 12.52
N CYS A 47 14.79 6.01 11.52
CA CYS A 47 14.40 5.90 10.12
C CYS A 47 14.18 4.44 9.70
N ASP A 48 15.10 3.55 10.10
CA ASP A 48 15.01 2.11 9.81
C ASP A 48 13.77 1.46 10.42
N ASN A 49 13.36 1.89 11.62
CA ASN A 49 12.13 1.41 12.25
C ASN A 49 10.88 1.85 11.47
N ILE A 50 10.85 3.06 10.93
CA ILE A 50 9.71 3.56 10.15
C ILE A 50 9.53 2.74 8.87
N HIS A 51 10.62 2.46 8.14
CA HIS A 51 10.56 1.64 6.93
C HIS A 51 10.03 0.24 7.21
N ARG A 52 10.53 -0.41 8.27
CA ARG A 52 10.06 -1.73 8.68
C ARG A 52 8.59 -1.70 9.09
N LEU A 53 8.18 -0.74 9.92
CA LEU A 53 6.79 -0.61 10.35
C LEU A 53 5.84 -0.35 9.17
N ALA A 54 6.26 0.43 8.17
CA ALA A 54 5.48 0.64 6.97
C ALA A 54 5.29 -0.67 6.18
N CYS A 55 6.35 -1.48 6.03
CA CYS A 55 6.26 -2.80 5.40
C CYS A 55 5.33 -3.74 6.18
N ASP A 56 5.49 -3.84 7.50
CA ASP A 56 4.67 -4.70 8.36
C ASP A 56 3.19 -4.29 8.33
N TYR A 57 2.93 -2.98 8.35
CA TYR A 57 1.59 -2.42 8.26
C TYR A 57 0.92 -2.75 6.91
N ILE A 58 1.65 -2.61 5.79
CA ILE A 58 1.15 -2.98 4.45
C ILE A 58 0.93 -4.48 4.35
N ALA A 59 1.87 -5.30 4.82
CA ALA A 59 1.76 -6.76 4.79
C ALA A 59 0.59 -7.28 5.64
N GLY A 60 0.18 -6.54 6.67
CA GLY A 60 -1.00 -6.83 7.49
C GLY A 60 -2.33 -6.42 6.85
N MET A 61 -2.34 -5.73 5.69
CA MET A 61 -3.57 -5.31 5.03
C MET A 61 -4.21 -6.46 4.25
N THR A 62 -5.55 -6.45 4.21
CA THR A 62 -6.28 -7.19 3.16
C THR A 62 -6.33 -6.34 1.88
N ASP A 63 -6.45 -6.97 0.71
CA ASP A 63 -6.54 -6.26 -0.59
C ASP A 63 -7.60 -5.15 -0.58
N ARG A 64 -8.79 -5.44 -0.03
CA ARG A 64 -9.88 -4.48 0.11
C ARG A 64 -9.49 -3.30 1.00
N TYR A 65 -8.76 -3.55 2.08
CA TYR A 65 -8.31 -2.49 2.97
C TYR A 65 -7.25 -1.61 2.30
N ALA A 66 -6.27 -2.21 1.62
CA ALA A 66 -5.24 -1.47 0.89
C ALA A 66 -5.86 -0.55 -0.19
N LEU A 67 -6.81 -1.07 -0.98
CA LEU A 67 -7.53 -0.28 -1.98
C LEU A 67 -8.32 0.87 -1.35
N ASN A 68 -9.05 0.62 -0.26
CA ASN A 68 -9.81 1.68 0.41
C ASN A 68 -8.90 2.75 1.02
N LYS A 69 -7.79 2.34 1.65
CA LYS A 69 -6.79 3.26 2.21
C LYS A 69 -6.17 4.12 1.09
N TYR A 70 -5.80 3.51 -0.04
CA TYR A 70 -5.30 4.23 -1.22
C TYR A 70 -6.33 5.25 -1.72
N LYS A 71 -7.59 4.85 -1.91
CA LYS A 71 -8.65 5.77 -2.34
C LYS A 71 -8.84 6.92 -1.34
N ALA A 72 -8.79 6.64 -0.05
CA ALA A 72 -8.96 7.66 0.99
C ALA A 72 -7.83 8.71 0.99
N ILE A 73 -6.60 8.29 0.70
CA ILE A 73 -5.42 9.15 0.71
C ILE A 73 -5.27 9.94 -0.59
N PHE A 74 -5.46 9.28 -1.74
CA PHE A 74 -5.05 9.82 -3.04
C PHE A 74 -6.21 10.28 -3.93
N LEU A 75 -7.47 9.90 -3.63
CA LEU A 75 -8.62 10.36 -4.41
C LEU A 75 -9.37 11.50 -3.68
N PRO A 76 -9.87 12.50 -4.43
CA PRO A 76 -10.75 13.52 -3.89
C PRO A 76 -11.99 12.89 -3.24
N LEU A 77 -12.49 13.50 -2.16
CA LEU A 77 -13.68 13.05 -1.44
C LEU A 77 -14.91 12.88 -2.36
N SER A 78 -15.03 13.73 -3.39
CA SER A 78 -16.11 13.66 -4.38
C SER A 78 -16.10 12.39 -5.23
N TRP A 79 -14.97 11.67 -5.32
CA TRP A 79 -14.82 10.44 -6.10
C TRP A 79 -14.90 9.17 -5.26
N GLN A 80 -15.01 9.28 -3.94
CA GLN A 80 -15.09 8.11 -3.05
C GLN A 80 -16.47 7.43 -3.07
N TYR A 81 -17.51 8.12 -3.54
CA TYR A 81 -18.91 7.67 -3.58
C TYR A 81 -19.42 7.34 -4.99
N LEU A 82 -18.58 7.47 -6.01
CA LEU A 82 -18.84 7.07 -7.40
C LEU A 82 -18.34 5.65 -7.65
#